data_AF-A0A7Y0CPA9-F1
#
_entry.id   AF-A0A7Y0CPA9-F1
#
_cell.length_a   1.000
_cell.length_b   1.000
_cell.length_c   1.000
_cell.angle_alpha   90.00
_cell.angle_beta   90.00
_cell.angle_gamma   90.00
#
_symmetry.space_group_name_H-M   'P 1'
#
loop_
_entity.id
_entity.type
_entity.pdbx_description
1 polymer ?
#
loop_
_entity_poly.entity_id
_entity_poly.type
_entity_poly.pdbx_seq_one_letter_code
_entity_poly.pdbx_strand_id
1 'polypeptide(L)'
;MHSTPLNAIFLIAACALSTGATAQNTYKCGDSYSQAPCPGARVIDATDSRTPAQKKQADLVTGRVARTADAMEKARLQQEKIDSAANASLVPPAQMANASATGTTQAKKKKRKAPDYFTAQAPGEKKKAAKKRTAKKDATKS
;
A
#
# COMPACT_ATOMS: atom_id res chain seq x y z
N MET A 1 -12.98 28.05 53.97
CA MET A 1 -11.99 26.94 54.00
C MET A 1 -11.82 26.38 52.59
N HIS A 2 -11.12 27.09 51.70
CA HIS A 2 -10.81 26.58 50.35
C HIS A 2 -9.38 27.00 50.00
N SER A 3 -8.41 26.26 50.53
CA SER A 3 -6.97 26.44 50.28
C SER A 3 -6.34 25.19 49.64
N THR A 4 -7.15 24.43 48.90
CA THR A 4 -6.76 23.18 48.23
C THR A 4 -6.37 23.31 46.75
N PRO A 5 -6.83 24.30 45.93
CA PRO A 5 -6.46 24.32 44.51
C PRO A 5 -5.04 24.81 44.26
N LEU A 6 -4.50 25.71 45.10
CA LEU A 6 -3.12 26.21 44.95
C LEU A 6 -2.08 25.10 45.14
N ASN A 7 -2.29 24.24 46.15
CA ASN A 7 -1.37 23.14 46.45
C ASN A 7 -1.37 22.06 45.35
N ALA A 8 -2.53 21.80 44.74
CA ALA A 8 -2.65 20.85 43.63
C ALA A 8 -1.90 21.36 42.37
N ILE A 9 -2.03 22.65 42.05
CA ILE A 9 -1.32 23.27 40.92
C ILE A 9 0.20 23.23 41.14
N PHE A 10 0.65 23.49 42.38
CA PHE A 10 2.07 23.44 42.73
C PHE A 10 2.64 22.01 42.59
N LEU A 11 1.89 20.99 43.01
CA LEU A 11 2.29 19.59 42.88
C LEU A 11 2.40 19.15 41.40
N ILE A 12 1.45 19.56 40.56
CA ILE A 12 1.43 19.21 39.13
C ILE A 12 2.60 19.90 38.40
N ALA A 13 2.88 21.17 38.71
CA ALA A 13 4.02 21.89 38.15
C ALA A 13 5.36 21.27 38.58
N ALA A 14 5.49 20.84 39.84
CA ALA A 14 6.68 20.14 40.33
C ALA A 14 6.89 18.77 39.66
N CYS A 15 5.82 18.00 39.43
CA CYS A 15 5.89 16.74 38.70
C CYS A 15 6.34 16.93 37.25
N ALA A 16 5.86 17.96 36.56
CA ALA A 16 6.24 18.25 35.17
C ALA A 16 7.74 18.57 35.00
N LEU A 17 8.35 19.21 36.01
CA LEU A 17 9.79 19.49 36.03
C LEU A 17 10.63 18.24 36.36
N SER A 18 10.06 17.29 37.10
CA SER A 18 10.73 16.04 37.51
C SER A 18 10.67 14.94 36.45
N THR A 19 9.83 15.08 35.41
CA THR A 19 9.68 14.06 34.36
C THR A 19 10.69 14.19 33.22
N GLY A 20 11.84 14.83 33.45
CA GLY A 20 12.96 14.79 32.53
C GLY A 20 13.41 13.34 32.36
N ALA A 21 13.09 12.73 31.22
CA ALA A 21 13.54 11.40 30.86
C ALA A 21 15.08 11.42 30.72
N THR A 22 15.78 11.20 31.83
CA THR A 22 17.21 10.96 31.83
C THR A 22 17.47 9.67 31.06
N ALA A 23 18.46 9.68 30.17
CA ALA A 23 18.79 8.55 29.33
C ALA A 23 19.05 7.31 30.21
N GLN A 24 18.15 6.33 30.17
CA GLN A 24 18.33 5.08 30.87
C GLN A 24 19.37 4.26 30.11
N ASN A 25 20.46 3.88 30.79
CA ASN A 25 21.47 3.00 30.22
C ASN A 25 20.78 1.71 29.74
N THR A 26 20.87 1.44 28.44
CA THR A 26 20.32 0.23 27.84
C THR A 26 21.47 -0.75 27.61
N TYR A 27 21.30 -1.98 28.05
CA TYR A 27 22.30 -3.04 27.98
C TYR A 27 21.89 -4.04 26.93
N LYS A 28 22.81 -4.37 26.01
CA LYS A 28 22.60 -5.49 25.07
C LYS A 28 23.09 -6.79 25.72
N CYS A 29 22.16 -7.67 26.04
CA CYS A 29 22.38 -8.97 26.67
C CYS A 29 22.16 -10.06 25.61
N GLY A 30 23.19 -10.36 24.80
CA GLY A 30 23.08 -11.27 23.67
C GLY A 30 22.16 -10.71 22.58
N ASP A 31 20.98 -11.33 22.40
CA ASP A 31 19.96 -10.95 21.40
C ASP A 31 18.86 -10.04 21.98
N SER A 32 18.88 -9.79 23.29
CA SER A 32 17.85 -9.00 23.98
C SER A 32 18.42 -7.71 24.55
N TYR A 33 17.60 -6.67 24.62
CA TYR A 33 17.94 -5.41 25.28
C TYR A 33 17.28 -5.35 26.67
N SER A 34 18.02 -4.88 27.67
CA SER A 34 17.58 -4.79 29.06
C SER A 34 17.97 -3.43 29.66
N GLN A 35 17.17 -2.92 30.59
CA GLN A 35 17.52 -1.73 31.38
C GLN A 35 18.35 -2.08 32.63
N ALA A 36 18.38 -3.37 33.00
CA ALA A 36 19.23 -3.89 34.07
C ALA A 36 20.52 -4.48 33.51
N PRO A 37 21.67 -4.31 34.20
CA PRO A 37 22.94 -4.88 33.77
C PRO A 37 22.90 -6.41 33.79
N CYS A 38 23.37 -7.04 32.71
CA CYS A 38 23.50 -8.50 32.59
C CYS A 38 24.98 -8.92 32.55
N PRO A 39 25.31 -10.16 32.95
CA PRO A 39 26.66 -10.69 32.77
C PRO A 39 27.05 -10.72 31.29
N GLY A 40 28.18 -10.08 30.95
CA GLY A 40 28.67 -9.96 29.57
C GLY A 40 27.98 -8.86 28.73
N ALA A 41 27.08 -8.07 29.33
CA ALA A 41 26.38 -7.02 28.62
C ALA A 41 27.31 -5.96 28.03
N ARG A 42 26.90 -5.39 26.89
CA ARG A 42 27.49 -4.17 26.34
C ARG A 42 26.59 -2.99 26.67
N VAL A 43 27.19 -1.94 27.25
CA VAL A 43 26.49 -0.68 27.52
C VAL A 43 26.22 0.00 26.18
N ILE A 44 24.94 0.27 25.91
CA ILE A 44 24.49 1.03 24.76
C ILE A 44 23.97 2.36 25.29
N ASP A 45 24.62 3.43 24.85
CA ASP A 45 24.08 4.77 25.03
C ASP A 45 22.90 4.96 24.08
N ALA A 46 21.70 5.02 24.65
CA ALA A 46 20.45 5.18 23.91
C ALA A 46 20.06 6.66 23.71
N THR A 47 20.99 7.59 23.95
CA THR A 47 20.74 9.02 23.68
C THR A 47 20.53 9.28 22.20
N ASP A 48 19.46 10.02 21.87
CA ASP A 48 19.28 10.54 20.51
C ASP A 48 20.28 11.68 20.30
N SER A 49 21.28 11.44 19.45
CA SER A 49 22.31 12.43 19.09
C SER A 49 21.78 13.59 18.23
N ARG A 50 20.53 13.53 17.77
CA ARG A 50 19.95 14.58 16.93
C ARG A 50 19.87 15.90 17.68
N THR A 51 20.45 16.92 17.06
CA THR A 51 20.41 18.28 17.61
C THR A 51 19.04 18.93 17.37
N PRO A 52 18.63 19.90 18.21
CA PRO A 52 17.42 20.68 17.97
C PRO A 52 17.42 21.41 16.61
N ALA A 53 18.60 21.79 16.10
CA ALA A 53 18.74 22.41 14.79
C ALA A 53 18.42 21.43 13.64
N GLN A 54 18.90 20.19 13.73
CA GLN A 54 18.59 19.13 12.76
C GLN A 54 17.09 18.80 12.76
N LYS A 55 16.45 18.77 13.94
CA LYS A 55 15.00 18.61 14.04
C LYS A 55 14.25 19.72 13.31
N LYS A 56 14.59 20.98 13.58
CA LYS A 56 13.96 22.13 12.90
C LYS A 56 14.12 22.05 11.37
N GLN A 57 15.29 21.65 10.88
CA GLN A 57 15.52 21.48 9.45
C GLN A 57 14.66 20.36 8.87
N ALA A 58 14.56 19.21 9.55
CA ALA A 58 13.71 18.10 9.13
C ALA A 58 12.23 18.49 9.10
N ASP A 59 11.76 19.23 10.11
CA ASP A 59 10.38 19.71 10.20
C ASP A 59 10.04 20.66 9.04
N LEU A 60 10.97 21.56 8.69
CA LEU A 60 10.81 22.46 7.55
C LEU A 60 10.73 21.71 6.21
N VAL A 61 11.57 20.69 6.01
CA VAL A 61 11.52 19.85 4.82
C VAL A 61 10.20 19.07 4.76
N THR A 62 9.80 18.46 5.88
CA THR A 62 8.55 17.70 5.99
C THR A 62 7.34 18.58 5.65
N GLY A 63 7.31 19.81 6.17
CA GLY A 63 6.24 20.76 5.87
C GLY A 63 6.16 21.13 4.38
N ARG A 64 7.30 21.25 3.69
CA ARG A 64 7.33 21.51 2.24
C ARG A 64 6.85 20.30 1.44
N VAL A 65 7.29 19.10 1.83
CA VAL A 65 6.87 17.85 1.19
C VAL A 65 5.37 17.64 1.33
N ALA A 66 4.80 17.86 2.53
CA ALA A 66 3.37 17.75 2.79
C ALA A 66 2.56 18.69 1.86
N ARG A 67 2.93 19.97 1.80
CA ARG A 67 2.26 20.94 0.90
C ARG A 67 2.33 20.54 -0.57
N THR A 68 3.47 19.99 -0.99
CA THR A 68 3.67 19.54 -2.37
C THR A 68 2.80 18.32 -2.66
N ALA A 69 2.71 17.38 -1.72
CA ALA A 69 1.83 16.22 -1.83
C ALA A 69 0.36 16.63 -1.92
N ASP A 70 -0.11 17.54 -1.07
CA ASP A 70 -1.48 18.06 -1.10
C ASP A 70 -1.81 18.74 -2.44
N ALA A 71 -0.86 19.48 -3.01
CA ALA A 71 -1.03 20.12 -4.31
C ALA A 71 -1.16 19.07 -5.44
N MET A 72 -0.33 18.02 -5.41
CA MET A 72 -0.41 16.92 -6.37
C MET A 72 -1.72 16.13 -6.24
N GLU A 73 -2.21 15.90 -5.01
CA GLU A 73 -3.49 15.24 -4.80
C GLU A 73 -4.64 16.06 -5.40
N LYS A 74 -4.67 17.36 -5.13
CA LYS A 74 -5.70 18.26 -5.70
C LYS A 74 -5.65 18.28 -7.23
N ALA A 75 -4.45 18.33 -7.80
CA ALA A 75 -4.27 18.27 -9.25
C ALA A 75 -4.80 16.95 -9.84
N ARG A 76 -4.50 15.81 -9.20
CA ARG A 76 -5.05 14.50 -9.59
C ARG A 76 -6.58 14.51 -9.56
N LEU A 77 -7.18 14.98 -8.46
CA LEU A 77 -8.64 15.03 -8.31
C LEU A 77 -9.31 15.95 -9.34
N GLN A 78 -8.67 17.05 -9.72
CA GLN A 78 -9.17 17.94 -10.78
C GLN A 78 -9.11 17.25 -12.14
N GLN A 79 -7.99 16.60 -12.45
CA GLN A 79 -7.83 15.86 -13.70
C GLN A 79 -8.85 14.73 -13.81
N GLU A 80 -9.04 13.95 -12.74
CA GLU A 80 -10.03 12.87 -12.70
C GLU A 80 -11.45 13.37 -12.94
N LYS A 81 -11.81 14.56 -12.44
CA LYS A 81 -13.12 15.17 -12.70
C LYS A 81 -13.28 15.56 -14.17
N ILE A 82 -12.24 16.14 -14.76
CA ILE A 82 -12.24 16.53 -16.19
C ILE A 82 -12.36 15.28 -17.06
N ASP A 83 -11.54 14.26 -16.80
CA ASP A 83 -11.54 13.01 -17.56
C ASP A 83 -12.85 12.24 -17.38
N SER A 84 -13.42 12.23 -16.18
CA SER A 84 -14.73 11.60 -15.93
C SER A 84 -15.85 12.32 -16.68
N ALA A 85 -15.83 13.66 -16.71
CA ALA A 85 -16.80 14.44 -17.48
C ALA A 85 -16.66 14.22 -18.99
N ALA A 86 -15.43 14.14 -19.50
CA ALA A 86 -15.17 13.85 -20.91
C ALA A 86 -15.63 12.44 -21.30
N ASN A 87 -15.32 11.43 -20.46
CA ASN A 87 -15.67 10.03 -20.72
C ASN A 87 -17.14 9.70 -20.46
N ALA A 88 -17.86 10.47 -19.63
CA ALA A 88 -19.30 10.30 -19.42
C ALA A 88 -20.11 10.46 -20.73
N SER A 89 -19.59 11.23 -21.69
CA SER A 89 -20.22 11.40 -23.01
C SER A 89 -19.94 10.25 -24.00
N LEU A 90 -18.97 9.38 -23.70
CA LEU A 90 -18.49 8.32 -24.59
C LEU A 90 -18.99 6.93 -24.22
N VAL A 91 -19.73 6.79 -23.11
CA VAL A 91 -20.40 5.53 -22.74
C VAL A 91 -21.84 5.59 -23.26
N PRO A 92 -22.19 4.88 -24.35
CA PRO A 92 -23.59 4.69 -24.71
C PRO A 92 -24.27 4.01 -23.52
N PRO A 93 -25.51 4.37 -23.14
CA PRO A 93 -26.21 3.68 -22.07
C PRO A 93 -26.33 2.20 -22.45
N ALA A 94 -25.51 1.37 -21.80
CA ALA A 94 -25.66 -0.07 -21.88
C ALA A 94 -27.03 -0.36 -21.26
N GLN A 95 -27.97 -0.77 -22.11
CA GLN A 95 -29.28 -1.24 -21.72
C GLN A 95 -29.10 -2.24 -20.58
N MET A 96 -29.50 -1.84 -19.37
CA MET A 96 -29.79 -2.77 -18.28
C MET A 96 -31.06 -3.54 -18.69
N ALA A 97 -30.89 -4.49 -19.60
CA ALA A 97 -31.94 -5.41 -19.98
C ALA A 97 -31.85 -6.64 -19.08
N ASN A 98 -32.85 -6.75 -18.22
CA ASN A 98 -33.26 -7.91 -17.43
C ASN A 98 -32.71 -9.26 -17.93
N ALA A 99 -31.88 -9.90 -17.11
CA ALA A 99 -31.57 -11.30 -17.27
C ALA A 99 -32.75 -12.14 -16.74
N SER A 100 -33.68 -12.49 -17.63
CA SER A 100 -34.61 -13.59 -17.42
C SER A 100 -34.73 -14.43 -18.69
N ALA A 101 -34.67 -15.75 -18.49
CA ALA A 101 -35.05 -16.84 -19.39
C ALA A 101 -34.23 -17.10 -20.68
N THR A 102 -33.48 -18.20 -20.61
CA THR A 102 -33.45 -19.35 -21.55
C THR A 102 -33.76 -19.08 -23.03
N GLY A 103 -32.77 -19.32 -23.89
CA GLY A 103 -32.98 -19.42 -25.34
C GLY A 103 -31.73 -19.86 -26.08
N THR A 104 -31.60 -21.16 -26.31
CA THR A 104 -30.63 -21.76 -27.23
C THR A 104 -30.89 -21.29 -28.66
N THR A 105 -29.91 -20.67 -29.33
CA THR A 105 -29.71 -20.85 -30.78
C THR A 105 -28.27 -20.49 -31.17
N GLN A 106 -27.64 -21.40 -31.90
CA GLN A 106 -26.29 -21.30 -32.41
C GLN A 106 -26.28 -20.39 -33.66
N ALA A 107 -25.44 -19.36 -33.67
CA ALA A 107 -25.18 -18.55 -34.87
C ALA A 107 -23.67 -18.41 -35.12
N LYS A 108 -23.24 -19.08 -36.20
CA LYS A 108 -22.02 -18.95 -37.02
C LYS A 108 -20.85 -18.11 -36.47
N LYS A 109 -19.75 -18.79 -36.12
CA LYS A 109 -18.43 -18.21 -35.87
C LYS A 109 -17.88 -17.50 -37.12
N LYS A 110 -17.94 -16.16 -37.15
CA LYS A 110 -17.04 -15.35 -38.00
C LYS A 110 -15.65 -15.37 -37.37
N LYS A 111 -14.62 -15.75 -38.16
CA LYS A 111 -13.20 -15.58 -37.79
C LYS A 111 -12.96 -14.09 -37.48
N ARG A 112 -12.72 -13.76 -36.21
CA ARG A 112 -12.25 -12.43 -35.81
C ARG A 112 -10.77 -12.33 -36.15
N LYS A 113 -10.40 -11.26 -36.87
CA LYS A 113 -9.00 -10.86 -37.06
C LYS A 113 -8.36 -10.62 -35.68
N ALA A 114 -7.10 -11.00 -35.53
CA ALA A 114 -6.33 -10.69 -34.32
C ALA A 114 -6.27 -9.16 -34.14
N PRO A 115 -6.27 -8.64 -32.90
CA PRO A 115 -6.16 -7.21 -32.67
C PRO A 115 -4.76 -6.73 -33.11
N ASP A 116 -4.71 -5.62 -33.84
CA ASP A 116 -3.46 -4.94 -34.25
C ASP A 116 -2.72 -4.27 -33.06
N TYR A 117 -3.20 -4.47 -31.83
CA TYR A 117 -2.59 -3.97 -30.60
C TYR A 117 -2.48 -5.06 -29.55
N PHE A 118 -1.44 -4.95 -28.73
CA PHE A 118 -1.04 -5.94 -27.73
C PHE A 118 -2.15 -6.21 -26.71
N THR A 119 -2.62 -7.45 -26.65
CA THR A 119 -3.52 -7.95 -25.60
C THR A 119 -2.74 -8.85 -24.65
N ALA A 120 -2.60 -8.44 -23.39
CA ALA A 120 -1.94 -9.25 -22.37
C ALA A 120 -2.83 -10.45 -22.01
N GLN A 121 -2.38 -11.66 -22.34
CA GLN A 121 -3.02 -12.89 -21.89
C GLN A 121 -2.49 -13.24 -20.49
N ALA A 122 -3.39 -13.30 -19.50
CA ALA A 122 -3.05 -13.77 -18.16
C ALA A 122 -2.73 -15.29 -18.19
N PRO A 123 -1.72 -15.77 -17.44
CA PRO A 123 -1.37 -17.19 -17.44
C PRO A 123 -2.47 -18.01 -16.75
N GLY A 124 -3.29 -18.75 -17.51
CA GLY A 124 -4.31 -19.62 -16.91
C GLY A 124 -5.25 -20.40 -17.82
N GLU A 125 -5.49 -19.99 -19.08
CA GLU A 125 -6.48 -20.69 -19.92
C GLU A 125 -5.87 -21.76 -20.84
N LYS A 126 -5.63 -22.97 -20.31
CA LYS A 126 -5.45 -24.18 -21.13
C LYS A 126 -6.80 -24.91 -21.28
N LYS A 127 -7.54 -24.65 -22.37
CA LYS A 127 -8.68 -25.48 -22.77
C LYS A 127 -8.19 -26.82 -23.35
N LYS A 128 -8.69 -27.91 -22.78
CA LYS A 128 -8.48 -29.32 -23.17
C LYS A 128 -9.34 -29.74 -24.38
N ALA A 129 -8.92 -30.87 -24.97
CA ALA A 129 -9.63 -31.81 -25.86
C ALA A 129 -9.55 -31.53 -27.38
N ALA A 130 -9.38 -32.51 -28.29
CA ALA A 130 -9.05 -33.94 -28.22
C ALA A 130 -8.75 -34.45 -29.66
N LYS A 131 -7.78 -35.36 -29.78
CA LYS A 131 -7.76 -36.60 -30.60
C LYS A 131 -8.40 -36.61 -32.01
N LYS A 132 -7.59 -36.91 -33.04
CA LYS A 132 -8.03 -37.85 -34.10
C LYS A 132 -6.86 -38.66 -34.67
N ARG A 133 -7.02 -39.99 -34.56
CA ARG A 133 -6.25 -41.05 -35.23
C ARG A 133 -6.57 -41.03 -36.72
N THR A 134 -5.59 -41.27 -37.58
CA THR A 134 -5.75 -42.02 -38.84
C THR A 134 -4.45 -42.75 -39.15
N ALA A 135 -4.59 -44.03 -39.48
CA ALA A 135 -3.56 -45.01 -39.76
C ALA A 135 -3.38 -45.22 -41.28
N LYS A 136 -2.15 -45.52 -41.72
CA LYS A 136 -1.74 -46.54 -42.72
C LYS A 136 -0.23 -46.37 -42.98
N LYS A 137 0.59 -47.43 -42.75
CA LYS A 137 1.16 -48.38 -43.75
C LYS A 137 2.09 -47.65 -44.74
N ASP A 138 3.37 -47.99 -44.90
CA ASP A 138 3.98 -49.30 -45.25
C ASP A 138 5.49 -49.30 -44.85
N ALA A 139 6.02 -50.38 -44.27
CA ALA A 139 6.83 -51.44 -44.89
C ALA A 139 8.37 -51.17 -44.99
N THR A 140 9.12 -51.97 -44.21
CA THR A 140 10.35 -52.71 -44.57
C THR A 140 11.69 -51.96 -44.78
N LYS A 141 12.71 -52.46 -44.03
CA LYS A 141 14.09 -52.79 -44.45
C LYS A 141 15.22 -52.10 -43.67
N SER A 142 15.75 -52.78 -42.64
CA SER A 142 17.11 -53.36 -42.56
C SER A 142 17.42 -53.74 -41.13
#